data_AF-A0A7Y8SW17-F1
#
_entry.id   AF-A0A7Y8SW17-F1
#
_cell.length_a   1.000
_cell.length_b   1.000
_cell.length_c   1.000
_cell.angle_alpha   90.00
_cell.angle_beta   90.00
_cell.angle_gamma   90.00
#
_symmetry.space_group_name_H-M   'P 1'
#
loop_
_entity.id
_entity.type
_entity.pdbx_description
1 polymer ?
#
loop_
_entity_poly.entity_id
_entity_poly.type
_entity_poly.pdbx_seq_one_letter_code
_entity_poly.pdbx_strand_id
1 'polypeptide(L)'
;METIMNRKLSIAFATAIVGLTLAGSVQAYDADWKRGRVYYRMVCTACHEAKAGGAIAPTTKTKAEWAAYIKADKHAKGKESLKHYVSKQYRDSIKATNKAAAKFADVPEQELLEDIKAFVNKGAKDGDAPAKCS
;
A
#
# COMPACT_ATOMS: atom_id res chain seq x y z
N MET A 1 12.92 -62.27 47.36
CA MET A 1 11.58 -62.85 47.49
C MET A 1 10.73 -61.80 48.17
N GLU A 2 9.97 -61.03 47.40
CA GLU A 2 8.83 -60.23 47.87
C GLU A 2 8.09 -59.65 46.65
N THR A 3 6.78 -59.68 46.76
CA THR A 3 5.77 -59.73 45.71
C THR A 3 5.26 -58.34 45.29
N ILE A 4 5.07 -58.19 43.97
CA ILE A 4 3.90 -57.65 43.26
C ILE A 4 3.02 -56.65 44.05
N MET A 5 3.03 -55.38 43.63
CA MET A 5 1.83 -54.53 43.62
C MET A 5 1.65 -53.90 42.26
N ASN A 6 0.72 -54.47 41.52
CA ASN A 6 0.16 -53.98 40.28
C ASN A 6 -1.00 -53.04 40.64
N ARG A 7 -0.88 -51.73 40.41
CA ARG A 7 -2.05 -50.84 40.36
C ARG A 7 -1.93 -49.93 39.15
N LYS A 8 -2.70 -50.29 38.13
CA LYS A 8 -2.86 -49.54 36.88
C LYS A 8 -3.18 -48.08 37.21
N LEU A 9 -2.30 -47.18 36.81
CA LEU A 9 -2.62 -45.77 36.67
C LEU A 9 -2.48 -45.41 35.20
N SER A 10 -3.48 -45.81 34.43
CA SER A 10 -3.74 -45.25 33.12
C SER A 10 -4.18 -43.80 33.32
N ILE A 11 -3.29 -42.84 33.06
CA ILE A 11 -3.64 -41.43 32.88
C ILE A 11 -2.94 -40.98 31.60
N ALA A 12 -3.60 -41.27 30.48
CA ALA A 12 -3.36 -40.57 29.24
C ALA A 12 -3.98 -39.17 29.38
N PHE A 13 -3.14 -38.14 29.48
CA PHE A 13 -3.54 -36.75 29.24
C PHE A 13 -2.52 -36.13 28.29
N ALA A 14 -2.65 -36.50 27.01
CA ALA A 14 -2.16 -35.71 25.90
C ALA A 14 -3.30 -34.78 25.48
N THR A 15 -3.28 -33.53 25.94
CA THR A 15 -4.14 -32.47 25.41
C THR A 15 -3.24 -31.35 24.92
N ALA A 16 -2.75 -31.51 23.69
CA ALA A 16 -2.10 -30.46 22.94
C ALA A 16 -3.16 -29.42 22.55
N ILE A 17 -3.18 -28.27 23.23
CA ILE A 17 -3.89 -27.08 22.75
C ILE A 17 -2.94 -26.37 21.79
N VAL A 18 -2.99 -26.76 20.52
CA VAL A 18 -2.46 -25.97 19.41
C VAL A 18 -3.37 -24.75 19.28
N GLY A 19 -2.98 -23.65 19.92
CA GLY A 19 -3.55 -22.33 19.67
C GLY A 19 -3.16 -21.89 18.27
N LEU A 20 -3.97 -22.25 17.28
CA LEU A 20 -3.87 -21.76 15.90
C LEU A 20 -4.22 -20.26 15.92
N THR A 21 -3.21 -19.43 16.13
CA THR A 21 -3.32 -18.00 15.89
C THR A 21 -3.54 -17.80 14.40
N LEU A 22 -4.76 -17.44 14.02
CA LEU A 22 -5.07 -16.80 12.75
C LEU A 22 -4.44 -15.40 12.75
N ALA A 23 -3.11 -15.33 12.80
CA ALA A 23 -2.40 -14.16 12.34
C ALA A 23 -2.59 -14.16 10.82
N GLY A 24 -3.56 -13.37 10.35
CA GLY A 24 -3.72 -13.11 8.93
C GLY A 24 -2.36 -12.71 8.37
N SER A 25 -1.78 -13.57 7.55
CA SER A 25 -0.58 -13.26 6.81
C SER A 25 -0.95 -12.11 5.88
N VAL A 26 -0.58 -10.88 6.27
CA VAL A 26 -0.38 -9.81 5.30
C VAL A 26 0.67 -10.34 4.35
N GLN A 27 0.22 -10.92 3.24
CA GLN A 27 1.13 -11.29 2.17
C GLN A 27 1.84 -10.00 1.76
N ALA A 28 3.16 -10.03 1.75
CA ALA A 28 3.95 -8.92 1.26
C ALA A 28 3.60 -8.73 -0.21
N TYR A 29 2.75 -7.75 -0.51
CA TYR A 29 2.42 -7.35 -1.86
C TYR A 29 3.67 -6.76 -2.51
N ASP A 30 4.13 -7.34 -3.62
CA ASP A 30 5.27 -6.82 -4.38
C ASP A 30 4.80 -5.65 -5.26
N ALA A 31 5.03 -4.43 -4.77
CA ALA A 31 4.51 -3.22 -5.37
C ALA A 31 5.11 -2.95 -6.76
N ASP A 32 4.23 -2.77 -7.75
CA ASP A 32 4.61 -2.43 -9.11
C ASP A 32 4.82 -0.92 -9.25
N TRP A 33 6.06 -0.48 -9.01
CA TRP A 33 6.45 0.92 -9.18
C TRP A 33 6.21 1.44 -10.60
N LYS A 34 6.16 0.59 -11.64
CA LYS A 34 5.89 1.03 -13.03
C LYS A 34 4.40 1.34 -13.18
N ARG A 35 3.51 0.54 -12.59
CA ARG A 35 2.08 0.86 -12.52
C ARG A 35 1.84 2.13 -11.71
N GLY A 36 2.46 2.24 -10.54
CA GLY A 36 2.42 3.43 -9.70
C GLY A 36 2.90 4.69 -10.43
N ARG A 37 3.98 4.56 -11.21
CA ARG A 37 4.50 5.63 -12.08
C ARG A 37 3.46 6.11 -13.10
N VAL A 38 2.77 5.19 -13.77
CA VAL A 38 1.75 5.54 -14.78
C VAL A 38 0.58 6.24 -14.09
N TYR A 39 0.04 5.67 -13.01
CA TYR A 39 -1.09 6.29 -12.30
C TYR A 39 -0.73 7.67 -11.76
N TYR A 40 0.44 7.80 -11.10
CA TYR A 40 0.89 9.07 -10.53
C TYR A 40 1.03 10.17 -11.58
N ARG A 41 1.61 9.87 -12.76
CA ARG A 41 1.73 10.88 -13.82
C ARG A 41 0.40 11.21 -14.47
N MET A 42 -0.35 10.19 -14.86
CA MET A 42 -1.53 10.37 -15.69
C MET A 42 -2.76 10.84 -14.90
N VAL A 43 -2.79 10.60 -13.59
CA VAL A 43 -3.92 11.00 -12.72
C VAL A 43 -3.48 12.12 -11.78
N CYS A 44 -2.49 11.86 -10.93
CA CYS A 44 -2.11 12.82 -9.90
C CYS A 44 -1.44 14.07 -10.51
N THR A 45 -0.41 13.90 -11.32
CA THR A 45 0.33 15.04 -11.92
C THR A 45 -0.56 15.84 -12.85
N ALA A 46 -1.30 15.18 -13.75
CA ALA A 46 -2.23 15.85 -14.66
C ALA A 46 -3.32 16.67 -13.91
N CYS A 47 -3.88 16.14 -12.82
CA CYS A 47 -4.84 16.88 -11.99
C CYS A 47 -4.18 18.10 -11.32
N HIS A 48 -2.97 17.94 -10.80
CA HIS A 48 -2.22 19.01 -10.15
C HIS A 48 -1.79 20.11 -11.13
N GLU A 49 -1.38 19.77 -12.35
CA GLU A 49 -1.10 20.73 -13.40
C GLU A 49 -2.35 21.53 -13.77
N ALA A 50 -3.50 20.86 -13.90
CA ALA A 50 -4.76 21.51 -14.27
C ALA A 50 -5.37 22.37 -13.15
N LYS A 51 -5.17 22.01 -11.87
CA LYS A 51 -5.95 22.58 -10.75
C LYS A 51 -5.12 23.18 -9.61
N ALA A 52 -3.85 22.82 -9.49
CA ALA A 52 -3.01 23.16 -8.32
C ALA A 52 -1.75 23.96 -8.69
N GLY A 53 -1.61 24.37 -9.95
CA GLY A 53 -0.59 25.32 -10.39
C GLY A 53 0.77 24.69 -10.71
N GLY A 54 0.86 23.36 -10.87
CA GLY A 54 2.08 22.75 -11.36
C GLY A 54 2.18 21.24 -11.18
N ALA A 55 3.17 20.66 -11.87
CA ALA A 55 3.52 19.26 -11.75
C ALA A 55 4.06 18.93 -10.35
N ILE A 56 3.72 17.74 -9.87
CA ILE A 56 4.29 17.19 -8.64
C ILE A 56 5.41 16.22 -8.98
N ALA A 57 6.67 16.62 -8.83
CA ALA A 57 7.79 15.71 -9.02
C ALA A 57 8.05 14.90 -7.74
N PRO A 58 8.34 13.58 -7.82
CA PRO A 58 8.76 12.80 -6.66
C PRO A 58 9.96 13.39 -5.91
N THR A 59 10.85 14.11 -6.60
CA THR A 59 12.02 14.77 -6.02
C THR A 59 11.70 15.97 -5.13
N THR A 60 10.45 16.41 -5.07
CA THR A 60 10.01 17.50 -4.18
C THR A 60 10.04 17.14 -2.70
N LYS A 61 10.14 15.85 -2.38
CA LYS A 61 10.15 15.31 -1.01
C LYS A 61 11.16 14.18 -0.87
N THR A 62 11.64 13.97 0.35
CA THR A 62 12.35 12.75 0.77
C THR A 62 11.40 11.56 0.91
N LYS A 63 11.95 10.34 0.99
CA LYS A 63 11.19 9.12 1.27
C LYS A 63 10.39 9.25 2.57
N ALA A 64 11.00 9.81 3.61
CA ALA A 64 10.35 10.02 4.90
C ALA A 64 9.16 10.99 4.80
N GLU A 65 9.32 12.09 4.06
CA GLU A 65 8.25 13.07 3.83
C GLU A 65 7.11 12.49 2.98
N TRP A 66 7.41 11.69 1.96
CA TRP A 66 6.38 10.97 1.19
C TRP A 66 5.63 9.96 2.06
N ALA A 67 6.34 9.17 2.86
CA ALA A 67 5.74 8.21 3.78
C ALA A 67 4.83 8.92 4.80
N ALA A 68 5.28 10.05 5.37
CA ALA A 68 4.49 10.85 6.29
C ALA A 68 3.24 11.43 5.60
N TYR A 69 3.37 11.95 4.38
CA TYR A 69 2.23 12.48 3.61
C TYR A 69 1.18 11.41 3.31
N ILE A 70 1.61 10.24 2.81
CA ILE A 70 0.71 9.12 2.50
C ILE A 70 0.04 8.60 3.78
N LYS A 71 0.80 8.43 4.86
CA LYS A 71 0.27 7.99 6.16
C LYS A 71 -0.72 8.99 6.76
N ALA A 72 -0.48 10.28 6.58
CA ALA A 72 -1.37 11.32 7.08
C ALA A 72 -2.74 11.32 6.38
N ASP A 73 -2.83 10.75 5.18
CA ASP A 73 -4.05 10.66 4.38
C ASP A 73 -4.75 12.02 4.20
N LYS A 74 -3.96 13.08 4.00
CA LYS A 74 -4.43 14.45 3.85
C LYS A 74 -4.09 14.99 2.48
N HIS A 75 -5.09 15.50 1.79
CA HIS A 75 -4.99 16.16 0.50
C HIS A 75 -5.73 17.50 0.49
N ALA A 76 -5.46 18.36 -0.50
CA ALA A 76 -6.08 19.69 -0.63
C ALA A 76 -6.05 20.51 0.68
N LYS A 77 -4.85 20.66 1.27
CA LYS A 77 -4.62 21.32 2.59
C LYS A 77 -5.36 20.66 3.76
N GLY A 78 -5.62 19.35 3.66
CA GLY A 78 -6.26 18.54 4.72
C GLY A 78 -7.78 18.52 4.66
N LYS A 79 -8.39 19.06 3.60
CA LYS A 79 -9.85 19.02 3.39
C LYS A 79 -10.32 17.67 2.84
N GLU A 80 -9.44 16.97 2.14
CA GLU A 80 -9.76 15.72 1.43
C GLU A 80 -8.85 14.59 1.89
N SER A 81 -9.31 13.35 1.77
CA SER A 81 -8.49 12.16 1.95
C SER A 81 -7.62 11.92 0.71
N LEU A 82 -6.35 11.55 0.88
CA LEU A 82 -5.51 11.12 -0.24
C LEU A 82 -6.05 9.81 -0.85
N LYS A 83 -6.50 8.87 0.00
CA LYS A 83 -7.05 7.58 -0.40
C LYS A 83 -8.29 7.72 -1.27
N HIS A 84 -9.07 8.81 -1.12
CA HIS A 84 -10.17 9.11 -2.04
C HIS A 84 -9.70 9.10 -3.49
N TYR A 85 -8.56 9.73 -3.82
CA TYR A 85 -8.04 9.82 -5.19
C TYR A 85 -7.43 8.52 -5.73
N VAL A 86 -7.30 7.52 -4.87
CA VAL A 86 -6.88 6.15 -5.22
C VAL A 86 -8.08 5.20 -5.17
N SER A 87 -9.26 5.65 -4.75
CA SER A 87 -10.43 4.80 -4.64
C SER A 87 -11.00 4.38 -5.98
N LYS A 88 -11.68 3.24 -6.01
CA LYS A 88 -12.45 2.79 -7.16
C LYS A 88 -13.52 3.83 -7.53
N GLN A 89 -14.19 4.41 -6.53
CA GLN A 89 -15.20 5.46 -6.74
C GLN A 89 -14.62 6.66 -7.52
N TYR A 90 -13.44 7.15 -7.11
CA TYR A 90 -12.79 8.26 -7.81
C TYR A 90 -12.38 7.86 -9.22
N ARG A 91 -11.75 6.69 -9.40
CA ARG A 91 -11.37 6.19 -10.73
C ARG A 91 -12.59 6.06 -11.65
N ASP A 92 -13.69 5.53 -11.14
CA ASP A 92 -14.95 5.42 -11.87
C ASP A 92 -15.51 6.79 -12.28
N SER A 93 -15.33 7.83 -11.46
CA SER A 93 -15.79 9.19 -11.80
C SER A 93 -14.97 9.86 -12.92
N ILE A 94 -13.71 9.46 -13.13
CA ILE A 94 -12.83 10.06 -14.15
C ILE A 94 -12.48 9.15 -15.32
N LYS A 95 -12.83 7.84 -15.30
CA LYS A 95 -12.41 6.87 -16.33
C LYS A 95 -12.88 7.21 -17.75
N ALA A 96 -13.98 7.97 -17.89
CA ALA A 96 -14.46 8.41 -19.20
C ALA A 96 -13.49 9.38 -19.89
N THR A 97 -12.69 10.14 -19.12
CA THR A 97 -11.78 11.17 -19.63
C THR A 97 -10.31 10.88 -19.29
N ASN A 98 -10.02 9.92 -18.42
CA ASN A 98 -8.67 9.53 -18.02
C ASN A 98 -8.40 8.04 -18.32
N LYS A 99 -7.56 7.79 -19.33
CA LYS A 99 -7.20 6.43 -19.77
C LYS A 99 -6.49 5.61 -18.70
N ALA A 100 -5.72 6.22 -17.80
CA ALA A 100 -5.07 5.48 -16.72
C ALA A 100 -6.08 5.05 -15.66
N ALA A 101 -7.04 5.92 -15.30
CA ALA A 101 -8.12 5.54 -14.40
C ALA A 101 -8.98 4.40 -14.97
N ALA A 102 -9.27 4.42 -16.28
CA ALA A 102 -9.94 3.32 -16.96
C ALA A 102 -9.10 2.04 -16.94
N LYS A 103 -7.80 2.14 -17.28
CA LYS A 103 -6.87 0.99 -17.33
C LYS A 103 -6.70 0.30 -15.98
N PHE A 104 -6.76 1.05 -14.88
CA PHE A 104 -6.53 0.53 -13.53
C PHE A 104 -7.81 0.47 -12.69
N ALA A 105 -8.99 0.42 -13.33
CA ALA A 105 -10.28 0.40 -12.64
C ALA A 105 -10.39 -0.76 -11.63
N ASP A 106 -9.89 -1.94 -12.00
CA ASP A 106 -10.02 -3.18 -11.22
C ASP A 106 -8.82 -3.44 -10.28
N VAL A 107 -7.83 -2.55 -10.23
CA VAL A 107 -6.70 -2.69 -9.29
C VAL A 107 -7.21 -2.40 -7.86
N PRO A 108 -6.95 -3.28 -6.88
CA PRO A 108 -7.30 -3.01 -5.48
C PRO A 108 -6.70 -1.70 -5.00
N GLU A 109 -7.48 -0.89 -4.26
CA GLU A 109 -7.07 0.45 -3.84
C GLU A 109 -5.78 0.42 -3.01
N GLN A 110 -5.62 -0.60 -2.17
CA GLN A 110 -4.43 -0.81 -1.36
C GLN A 110 -3.20 -1.11 -2.22
N GLU A 111 -3.31 -1.99 -3.23
CA GLU A 111 -2.20 -2.28 -4.14
C GLU A 111 -1.79 -1.03 -4.90
N LEU A 112 -2.77 -0.30 -5.46
CA LEU A 112 -2.50 0.92 -6.22
C LEU A 112 -1.81 2.00 -5.35
N LEU A 113 -2.20 2.11 -4.07
CA LEU A 113 -1.54 3.02 -3.14
C LEU A 113 -0.09 2.59 -2.85
N GLU A 114 0.15 1.30 -2.65
CA GLU A 114 1.50 0.77 -2.44
C GLU A 114 2.38 0.90 -3.71
N ASP A 115 1.81 0.79 -4.91
CA ASP A 115 2.52 1.06 -6.17
C ASP A 115 2.94 2.53 -6.28
N ILE A 116 2.02 3.45 -5.96
CA ILE A 116 2.29 4.88 -5.96
C ILE A 116 3.40 5.18 -4.95
N LYS A 117 3.31 4.61 -3.75
CA LYS A 117 4.33 4.71 -2.70
C LYS A 117 5.69 4.19 -3.17
N ALA A 118 5.74 3.03 -3.82
CA ALA A 118 6.96 2.47 -4.39
C ALA A 118 7.57 3.40 -5.44
N PHE A 119 6.74 3.98 -6.31
CA PHE A 119 7.20 4.94 -7.31
C PHE A 119 7.75 6.23 -6.69
N VAL A 120 7.01 6.88 -5.78
CA VAL A 120 7.46 8.15 -5.18
C VAL A 120 8.69 7.95 -4.31
N ASN A 121 8.82 6.81 -3.62
CA ASN A 121 10.04 6.48 -2.86
C ASN A 121 11.25 6.28 -3.78
N LYS A 122 11.07 5.59 -4.91
CA LYS A 122 12.14 5.40 -5.90
C LYS A 122 12.63 6.73 -6.48
N GLY A 123 11.70 7.65 -6.74
CA GLY A 123 11.99 8.97 -7.31
C GLY A 123 12.22 10.09 -6.29
N ALA A 124 12.15 9.79 -4.99
CA ALA A 124 12.30 10.77 -3.92
C ALA A 124 13.67 11.46 -3.99
N LYS A 125 13.81 12.60 -3.31
CA LYS A 125 15.06 13.38 -3.27
C LYS A 125 16.27 12.54 -2.84
N ASP A 126 16.05 11.61 -1.91
CA ASP A 126 16.97 10.62 -1.34
C ASP A 126 16.63 9.18 -1.79
N GLY A 127 15.91 9.05 -2.92
CA GLY A 127 15.52 7.79 -3.52
C GLY A 127 16.65 7.13 -4.33
N ASP A 128 16.37 5.95 -4.88
CA ASP A 128 17.35 5.19 -5.66
C ASP A 128 17.55 5.76 -7.06
N ALA A 129 16.56 6.48 -7.58
CA ALA A 129 16.57 7.10 -8.90
C ALA A 129 15.87 8.47 -8.87
N PRO A 130 16.37 9.46 -8.09
CA PRO A 130 15.88 10.83 -8.13
C PRO A 130 16.03 11.35 -9.56
N ALA A 131 14.93 11.81 -10.15
CA ALA A 131 14.99 12.43 -11.47
C ALA A 131 15.76 13.76 -11.36
N LYS A 132 16.97 13.82 -11.90
CA LYS A 132 17.83 15.03 -11.86
C LYS A 132 17.63 15.99 -13.03
N CYS A 133 16.72 15.69 -13.95
CA CYS A 133 16.45 16.51 -15.13
C CYS A 133 14.95 16.81 -15.21
N SER A 134 14.62 18.10 -15.14
CA SER A 134 13.36 18.72 -15.54
C SER A 134 13.50 19.29 -16.93
#